data_AF-E9E408-F1
#
_entry.id   AF-E9E408-F1
#
_cell.length_a   1.000
_cell.length_b   1.000
_cell.length_c   1.000
_cell.angle_alpha   90.00
_cell.angle_beta   90.00
_cell.angle_gamma   90.00
#
_symmetry.space_group_name_H-M   'P 1'
#
loop_
_entity.id
_entity.type
_entity.pdbx_description
1 polymer ?
#
loop_
_entity_poly.entity_id
_entity_poly.type
_entity_poly.pdbx_seq_one_letter_code
_entity_poly.pdbx_strand_id
1 'polypeptide(L)'
;MKSSQTRPHKCRGVDPPNRPSTSEVKGRKFAEQPKMPSARFQIDDERKKRDATTEAQYLHPPPEGENLLEAVLVLPERHMLLRELSESSSFDTIKTEKRVWIKHDKRNVLHIYSRTIWSLQEGFKAVNWALHDMRLAQQNVSTLFLVQKPMDASPDTLISVNLDSRPRVERCQKTMIGTAEVAIDVLRQLGTSFLSSMTTLQTIKRSLRMHVDFGHIIIRRRKRGIGNAMSYSDFTEMALQYGAKGGAELNMRMAEVGGVSKLVAHLLDPKANVYHGVENITYKDSIHMRIGDQILTGDVGYAQGRQPNLTNFRLVVSEEWPPLRWIIVAPDRKYDWALQVDSDLLVQPIPELIERLLEDIVVFTEGPPINPTDLGHRCVNINAKNPDRWTGKLSDISTKSSALIPFRDTPFVVEISRNFAWRDMNTKEALHSWLGIQMLGRHWEDSLNYKSMHESKKDWGPHQSHIWEGSGETAEDQFAGFVCHVLDILSALEVANVDDTTT
;
A
#
# COMPACT_ATOMS: atom_id res chain seq x y z
N MET A 1 -60.43 -2.90 -27.98
CA MET A 1 -61.28 -3.93 -27.34
C MET A 1 -60.90 -4.01 -25.86
N LYS A 2 -61.93 -4.11 -25.01
CA LYS A 2 -62.01 -4.30 -23.54
C LYS A 2 -60.73 -4.84 -22.86
N SER A 3 -60.33 -4.48 -21.62
CA SER A 3 -60.81 -3.56 -20.58
C SER A 3 -59.84 -3.62 -19.37
N SER A 4 -59.75 -2.51 -18.62
CA SER A 4 -59.57 -2.39 -17.15
C SER A 4 -58.32 -2.99 -16.48
N GLN A 5 -57.61 -2.35 -15.54
CA GLN A 5 -57.87 -1.12 -14.77
C GLN A 5 -56.55 -0.63 -14.14
N THR A 6 -56.34 0.67 -14.25
CA THR A 6 -55.28 1.50 -13.65
C THR A 6 -55.61 1.83 -12.19
N ARG A 7 -54.61 2.15 -11.35
CA ARG A 7 -54.42 3.49 -10.70
C ARG A 7 -53.22 3.57 -9.71
N PRO A 8 -52.75 4.78 -9.33
CA PRO A 8 -51.32 5.16 -9.34
C PRO A 8 -50.75 5.76 -8.02
N HIS A 9 -49.47 6.18 -8.08
CA HIS A 9 -48.74 7.27 -7.38
C HIS A 9 -49.57 8.26 -6.49
N LYS A 10 -49.08 8.92 -5.40
CA LYS A 10 -47.74 9.46 -5.00
C LYS A 10 -47.83 10.15 -3.60
N CYS A 11 -46.65 10.41 -2.98
CA CYS A 11 -46.22 11.58 -2.18
C CYS A 11 -46.51 11.79 -0.65
N ARG A 12 -45.39 11.87 0.10
CA ARG A 12 -44.89 12.83 1.14
C ARG A 12 -45.83 13.82 1.89
N GLY A 13 -45.57 13.96 3.21
CA GLY A 13 -45.74 15.17 4.04
C GLY A 13 -45.91 14.85 5.55
N VAL A 14 -44.89 14.99 6.41
CA VAL A 14 -44.61 16.08 7.39
C VAL A 14 -45.51 16.10 8.65
N ASP A 15 -44.90 15.86 9.84
CA ASP A 15 -45.39 16.14 11.22
C ASP A 15 -45.51 17.67 11.47
N PRO A 16 -46.24 18.25 12.48
CA PRO A 16 -46.35 17.83 13.91
C PRO A 16 -47.70 18.28 14.60
N PRO A 17 -47.79 18.72 15.88
CA PRO A 17 -47.76 18.00 17.18
C PRO A 17 -48.99 18.27 18.10
N ASN A 18 -48.92 17.76 19.34
CA ASN A 18 -49.55 18.23 20.61
C ASN A 18 -50.73 17.48 21.25
N ARG A 19 -50.40 16.94 22.45
CA ARG A 19 -51.17 16.59 23.67
C ARG A 19 -52.33 17.57 24.01
N PRO A 20 -53.32 17.23 24.89
CA PRO A 20 -53.11 16.47 26.14
C PRO A 20 -54.21 15.50 26.62
N SER A 21 -53.78 14.72 27.61
CA SER A 21 -54.51 13.94 28.62
C SER A 21 -55.82 14.53 29.13
N THR A 22 -56.81 13.68 29.41
CA THR A 22 -57.53 13.65 30.71
C THR A 22 -58.47 12.46 30.84
N SER A 23 -58.65 12.04 32.09
CA SER A 23 -59.71 11.19 32.67
C SER A 23 -59.58 9.67 32.55
N GLU A 24 -59.07 9.10 33.65
CA GLU A 24 -59.38 7.78 34.15
C GLU A 24 -60.90 7.50 34.13
N VAL A 25 -61.30 6.34 33.61
CA VAL A 25 -62.46 5.62 34.15
C VAL A 25 -62.03 4.19 34.44
N LYS A 26 -61.87 3.92 35.75
CA LYS A 26 -61.59 2.61 36.33
C LYS A 26 -62.77 1.66 36.08
N GLY A 27 -62.68 0.88 35.00
CA GLY A 27 -63.38 -0.40 34.88
C GLY A 27 -62.52 -1.49 35.53
N ARG A 28 -62.97 -2.04 36.67
CA ARG A 28 -62.39 -3.22 37.33
C ARG A 28 -62.22 -4.36 36.32
N LYS A 29 -61.03 -4.52 35.75
CA LYS A 29 -60.63 -5.75 35.07
C LYS A 29 -60.25 -6.75 36.15
N PHE A 30 -60.92 -7.90 36.11
CA PHE A 30 -60.54 -9.08 36.87
C PHE A 30 -59.03 -9.31 36.73
N ALA A 31 -58.37 -9.62 37.84
CA ALA A 31 -56.94 -9.92 37.85
C ALA A 31 -56.64 -11.00 36.80
N GLU A 32 -55.94 -10.61 35.72
CA GLU A 32 -55.29 -11.59 34.85
C GLU A 32 -54.31 -12.35 35.74
N GLN A 33 -54.63 -13.62 36.00
CA GLN A 33 -53.67 -14.51 36.63
C GLN A 33 -52.39 -14.47 35.78
N PRO A 34 -51.20 -14.34 36.40
CA PRO A 34 -49.96 -14.42 35.66
C PRO A 34 -49.96 -15.76 34.94
N LYS A 35 -50.03 -15.72 33.61
CA LYS A 35 -49.94 -16.90 32.74
C LYS A 35 -48.56 -17.51 33.03
N MET A 36 -48.50 -18.50 33.91
CA MET A 36 -47.25 -19.20 34.17
C MET A 36 -46.77 -19.77 32.84
N PRO A 37 -45.54 -19.44 32.39
CA PRO A 37 -45.02 -20.03 31.17
C PRO A 37 -45.06 -21.54 31.33
N SER A 38 -45.68 -22.24 30.38
CA SER A 38 -45.82 -23.69 30.44
C SER A 38 -44.45 -24.35 30.63
N ALA A 39 -44.39 -25.51 31.30
CA ALA A 39 -43.14 -26.25 31.48
C ALA A 39 -42.39 -26.48 30.16
N ARG A 40 -43.11 -26.62 29.03
CA ARG A 40 -42.51 -26.68 27.69
C ARG A 40 -41.81 -25.38 27.28
N PHE A 41 -42.41 -24.23 27.55
CA PHE A 41 -41.79 -22.93 27.29
C PHE A 41 -40.57 -22.70 28.18
N GLN A 42 -40.63 -23.11 29.45
CA GLN A 42 -39.47 -23.02 30.35
C GLN A 42 -38.33 -23.94 29.91
N ILE A 43 -38.64 -25.17 29.50
CA ILE A 43 -37.63 -26.11 28.97
C ILE A 43 -37.03 -25.61 27.65
N ASP A 44 -37.84 -25.04 26.75
CA ASP A 44 -37.34 -24.48 25.48
C ASP A 44 -36.53 -23.20 25.71
N ASP A 45 -36.90 -22.36 26.68
CA ASP A 45 -36.13 -21.16 27.07
C ASP A 45 -34.81 -21.56 27.74
N GLU A 46 -34.82 -22.60 28.59
CA GLU A 46 -33.60 -23.18 29.17
C GLU A 46 -32.70 -23.84 28.11
N ARG A 47 -33.26 -24.52 27.11
CA ARG A 47 -32.51 -25.06 25.97
C ARG A 47 -31.87 -23.95 25.16
N LYS A 48 -32.64 -22.91 24.79
CA LYS A 48 -32.12 -21.74 24.07
C LYS A 48 -31.04 -21.01 24.87
N LYS A 49 -31.20 -20.89 26.20
CA LYS A 49 -30.18 -20.31 27.08
C LYS A 49 -28.92 -21.18 27.13
N ARG A 50 -29.04 -22.51 27.23
CA ARG A 50 -27.89 -23.42 27.17
C ARG A 50 -27.19 -23.37 25.82
N ASP A 51 -27.93 -23.37 24.72
CA ASP A 51 -27.37 -23.29 23.37
C ASP A 51 -26.63 -21.97 23.16
N ALA A 52 -27.22 -20.83 23.57
CA ALA A 52 -26.57 -19.52 23.51
C ALA A 52 -25.31 -19.43 24.39
N THR A 53 -25.33 -20.05 25.58
CA THR A 53 -24.16 -20.09 26.48
C THR A 53 -23.06 -20.99 25.90
N THR A 54 -23.45 -22.07 25.21
CA THR A 54 -22.53 -23.01 24.54
C THR A 54 -21.90 -22.38 23.30
N GLU A 55 -22.61 -21.50 22.58
CA GLU A 55 -22.06 -20.78 21.43
C GLU A 55 -21.12 -19.64 21.85
N ALA A 56 -21.47 -18.91 22.91
CA ALA A 56 -20.63 -17.84 23.45
C ALA A 56 -19.22 -18.31 23.88
N GLN A 57 -19.07 -19.58 24.28
CA GLN A 57 -17.78 -20.14 24.67
C GLN A 57 -16.71 -20.09 23.55
N TYR A 58 -17.14 -20.08 22.28
CA TYR A 58 -16.24 -20.10 21.13
C TYR A 58 -15.69 -18.71 20.76
N LEU A 59 -16.23 -17.65 21.35
CA LEU A 59 -15.73 -16.28 21.20
C LEU A 59 -14.52 -15.99 22.10
N HIS A 60 -14.32 -16.79 23.14
CA HIS A 60 -13.19 -16.71 24.05
C HIS A 60 -11.98 -17.52 23.55
N PRO A 61 -10.79 -17.36 24.13
CA PRO A 61 -9.64 -18.20 23.82
C PRO A 61 -9.96 -19.69 23.99
N PRO A 62 -9.28 -20.59 23.25
CA PRO A 62 -9.45 -22.03 23.42
C PRO A 62 -9.13 -22.44 24.88
N PRO A 63 -9.91 -23.38 25.47
CA PRO A 63 -9.73 -23.80 26.86
C PRO A 63 -8.35 -24.43 27.10
N GLU A 64 -7.67 -23.99 28.16
CA GLU A 64 -6.36 -24.52 28.56
C GLU A 64 -6.50 -25.94 29.13
N GLY A 65 -5.64 -26.86 28.68
CA GLY A 65 -5.59 -28.24 29.20
C GLY A 65 -6.60 -29.23 28.58
N GLU A 66 -7.43 -28.81 27.62
CA GLU A 66 -8.25 -29.73 26.81
C GLU A 66 -7.44 -30.30 25.63
N ASN A 67 -7.66 -31.58 25.29
CA ASN A 67 -7.12 -32.19 24.08
C ASN A 67 -7.93 -31.72 22.85
N LEU A 68 -7.51 -30.61 22.26
CA LEU A 68 -8.11 -30.05 21.05
C LEU A 68 -7.34 -30.49 19.80
N LEU A 69 -8.07 -30.65 18.70
CA LEU A 69 -7.48 -30.79 17.37
C LEU A 69 -7.15 -29.41 16.84
N GLU A 70 -5.97 -29.28 16.22
CA GLU A 70 -5.45 -28.01 15.71
C GLU A 70 -5.19 -28.10 14.20
N ALA A 71 -5.56 -27.04 13.48
CA ALA A 71 -5.12 -26.78 12.13
C ALA A 71 -4.50 -25.38 12.06
N VAL A 72 -3.34 -25.27 11.41
CA VAL A 72 -2.62 -24.01 11.25
C VAL A 72 -2.72 -23.56 9.80
N LEU A 73 -3.33 -22.41 9.58
CA LEU A 73 -3.37 -21.74 8.28
C LEU A 73 -2.32 -20.63 8.26
N VAL A 74 -1.28 -20.83 7.44
CA VAL A 74 -0.23 -19.84 7.21
C VAL A 74 -0.53 -19.07 5.93
N LEU A 75 -0.80 -17.79 6.07
CA LEU A 75 -0.96 -16.86 4.97
C LEU A 75 0.42 -16.33 4.54
N PRO A 76 0.67 -16.12 3.24
CA PRO A 76 1.89 -15.46 2.80
C PRO A 76 1.97 -14.03 3.37
N GLU A 77 3.12 -13.68 3.94
CA GLU A 77 3.39 -12.30 4.38
C GLU A 77 3.42 -11.34 3.16
N ARG A 78 3.15 -10.06 3.41
CA ARG A 78 3.01 -8.96 2.41
C ARG A 78 1.62 -8.92 1.75
N HIS A 79 1.57 -8.78 0.42
CA HIS A 79 0.43 -8.43 -0.43
C HIS A 79 -0.75 -9.43 -0.45
N MET A 80 -0.79 -10.42 0.45
CA MET A 80 -1.90 -11.38 0.60
C MET A 80 -2.55 -11.36 1.98
N LEU A 81 -2.01 -10.57 2.90
CA LEU A 81 -2.65 -10.26 4.18
C LEU A 81 -3.84 -9.34 3.93
N LEU A 82 -4.93 -9.55 4.66
CA LEU A 82 -6.16 -8.78 4.51
C LEU A 82 -6.32 -7.89 5.72
N ARG A 83 -6.72 -6.64 5.50
CA ARG A 83 -6.91 -5.63 6.54
C ARG A 83 -7.89 -6.09 7.62
N GLU A 84 -8.93 -6.82 7.21
CA GLU A 84 -9.99 -7.34 8.05
C GLU A 84 -9.47 -8.44 9.00
N LEU A 85 -8.32 -9.05 8.73
CA LEU A 85 -7.73 -10.05 9.64
C LEU A 85 -7.17 -9.44 10.91
N SER A 86 -6.87 -8.14 10.90
CA SER A 86 -6.43 -7.41 12.08
C SER A 86 -7.57 -7.18 13.07
N GLU A 87 -8.82 -7.37 12.65
CA GLU A 87 -10.01 -7.23 13.50
C GLU A 87 -10.37 -8.59 14.12
N SER A 88 -10.30 -8.70 15.45
CA SER A 88 -10.53 -9.98 16.16
C SER A 88 -11.94 -10.56 15.95
N SER A 89 -12.88 -9.72 15.52
CA SER A 89 -14.29 -10.05 15.32
C SER A 89 -14.63 -10.58 13.93
N SER A 90 -13.70 -10.51 12.96
CA SER A 90 -13.95 -10.89 11.56
C SER A 90 -14.33 -12.36 11.37
N PHE A 91 -14.08 -13.19 12.38
CA PHE A 91 -14.41 -14.62 12.36
C PHE A 91 -15.43 -15.03 13.42
N ASP A 92 -16.06 -14.10 14.14
CA ASP A 92 -16.93 -14.44 15.27
C ASP A 92 -18.12 -15.31 14.88
N THR A 93 -18.75 -15.01 13.73
CA THR A 93 -19.82 -15.85 13.17
C THR A 93 -19.33 -17.26 12.85
N ILE A 94 -18.09 -17.40 12.34
CA ILE A 94 -17.51 -18.71 12.04
C ILE A 94 -17.21 -19.48 13.32
N LYS A 95 -16.68 -18.80 14.35
CA LYS A 95 -16.38 -19.39 15.66
C LYS A 95 -17.64 -20.03 16.27
N THR A 96 -18.76 -19.29 16.27
CA THR A 96 -20.02 -19.75 16.85
C THR A 96 -20.70 -20.82 15.99
N GLU A 97 -20.90 -20.57 14.68
CA GLU A 97 -21.63 -21.50 13.81
C GLU A 97 -20.89 -22.83 13.59
N LYS A 98 -19.57 -22.79 13.46
CA LYS A 98 -18.75 -23.98 13.20
C LYS A 98 -18.21 -24.62 14.46
N ARG A 99 -18.43 -24.01 15.63
CA ARG A 99 -17.98 -24.49 16.94
C ARG A 99 -16.47 -24.72 16.97
N VAL A 100 -15.75 -23.68 16.55
CA VAL A 100 -14.29 -23.66 16.47
C VAL A 100 -13.75 -22.45 17.23
N TRP A 101 -12.56 -22.59 17.82
CA TRP A 101 -11.81 -21.44 18.31
C TRP A 101 -10.82 -21.01 17.24
N ILE A 102 -10.73 -19.72 16.99
CA ILE A 102 -9.78 -19.16 16.01
C ILE A 102 -8.88 -18.18 16.76
N LYS A 103 -7.59 -18.49 16.83
CA LYS A 103 -6.57 -17.67 17.49
C LYS A 103 -5.57 -17.16 16.45
N HIS A 104 -5.30 -15.86 16.50
CA HIS A 104 -4.16 -15.27 15.82
C HIS A 104 -2.92 -15.40 16.73
N ASP A 105 -1.88 -16.09 16.26
CA ASP A 105 -0.58 -16.15 16.95
C ASP A 105 0.40 -15.13 16.37
N LYS A 106 0.44 -15.03 15.03
CA LYS A 106 1.17 -14.02 14.26
C LYS A 106 0.25 -13.36 13.24
N ARG A 107 0.69 -12.26 12.63
CA ARG A 107 -0.10 -11.49 11.64
C ARG A 107 -0.60 -12.35 10.48
N ASN A 108 0.16 -13.37 10.11
CA ASN A 108 -0.12 -14.25 8.98
C ASN A 108 -0.44 -15.69 9.39
N VAL A 109 -0.62 -15.98 10.68
CA VAL A 109 -0.83 -17.35 11.18
C VAL A 109 -2.12 -17.44 11.97
N LEU A 110 -3.04 -18.22 11.44
CA LEU A 110 -4.35 -18.52 12.01
C LEU A 110 -4.33 -19.94 12.57
N HIS A 111 -4.50 -20.07 13.88
CA HIS A 111 -4.69 -21.34 14.54
C HIS A 111 -6.18 -21.59 14.72
N ILE A 112 -6.66 -22.72 14.20
CA ILE A 112 -8.05 -23.14 14.31
C ILE A 112 -8.10 -24.39 15.16
N TYR A 113 -8.87 -24.34 16.25
CA TYR A 113 -9.01 -25.43 17.20
C TYR A 113 -10.44 -25.95 17.21
N SER A 114 -10.60 -27.25 17.40
CA SER A 114 -11.92 -27.84 17.65
C SER A 114 -11.83 -29.13 18.47
N ARG A 115 -12.95 -29.49 19.11
CA ARG A 115 -13.13 -30.77 19.79
C ARG A 115 -13.35 -31.93 18.82
N THR A 116 -13.73 -31.67 17.57
CA THR A 116 -14.00 -32.71 16.57
C THR A 116 -13.34 -32.40 15.22
N ILE A 117 -12.94 -33.45 14.50
CA ILE A 117 -12.31 -33.30 13.17
C ILE A 117 -13.29 -32.70 12.15
N TRP A 118 -14.57 -33.00 12.27
CA TRP A 118 -15.62 -32.47 11.38
C TRP A 118 -15.77 -30.95 11.53
N SER A 119 -15.93 -30.47 12.76
CA SER A 119 -15.99 -29.03 13.04
C SER A 119 -14.70 -28.32 12.61
N LEU A 120 -13.53 -28.97 12.78
CA LEU A 120 -12.27 -28.42 12.33
C LEU A 120 -12.21 -28.27 10.79
N GLN A 121 -12.64 -29.28 10.03
CA GLN A 121 -12.68 -29.22 8.57
C GLN A 121 -13.66 -28.17 8.05
N GLU A 122 -14.87 -28.13 8.59
CA GLU A 122 -15.90 -27.15 8.22
C GLU A 122 -15.51 -25.73 8.63
N GLY A 123 -14.90 -25.55 9.80
CA GLY A 123 -14.33 -24.29 10.25
C GLY A 123 -13.20 -23.82 9.34
N PHE A 124 -12.26 -24.70 8.98
CA PHE A 124 -11.15 -24.38 8.07
C PHE A 124 -11.66 -24.00 6.67
N LYS A 125 -12.67 -24.70 6.16
CA LYS A 125 -13.32 -24.37 4.89
C LYS A 125 -14.02 -23.01 4.96
N ALA A 126 -14.78 -22.74 6.03
CA ALA A 126 -15.46 -21.47 6.23
C ALA A 126 -14.47 -20.30 6.34
N VAL A 127 -13.37 -20.47 7.07
CA VAL A 127 -12.30 -19.46 7.15
C VAL A 127 -11.69 -19.19 5.77
N ASN A 128 -11.40 -20.22 4.97
CA ASN A 128 -10.90 -20.02 3.61
C ASN A 128 -11.90 -19.28 2.70
N TRP A 129 -13.19 -19.55 2.84
CA TRP A 129 -14.24 -18.81 2.12
C TRP A 129 -14.35 -17.36 2.60
N ALA A 130 -14.35 -17.12 3.91
CA ALA A 130 -14.36 -15.76 4.44
C ALA A 130 -13.14 -14.95 3.99
N LEU A 131 -11.94 -15.56 3.98
CA LEU A 131 -10.73 -14.96 3.40
C LEU A 131 -10.87 -14.69 1.90
N HIS A 132 -11.55 -15.57 1.17
CA HIS A 132 -11.84 -15.36 -0.25
C HIS A 132 -12.79 -14.18 -0.45
N ASP A 133 -13.87 -14.11 0.33
CA ASP A 133 -14.87 -13.04 0.24
C ASP A 133 -14.30 -11.69 0.66
N MET A 134 -13.47 -11.65 1.71
CA MET A 134 -12.72 -10.44 2.11
C MET A 134 -11.81 -9.95 0.98
N ARG A 135 -11.11 -10.86 0.28
CA ARG A 135 -10.30 -10.52 -0.91
C ARG A 135 -11.14 -9.96 -2.05
N LEU A 136 -12.34 -10.52 -2.27
CA LEU A 136 -13.27 -10.02 -3.27
C LEU A 136 -13.85 -8.66 -2.88
N ALA A 137 -14.15 -8.44 -1.59
CA ALA A 137 -14.65 -7.16 -1.09
C ALA A 137 -13.60 -6.04 -1.17
N GLN A 138 -12.32 -6.39 -1.03
CA GLN A 138 -11.19 -5.47 -1.22
C GLN A 138 -10.94 -5.05 -2.67
N GLN A 139 -11.74 -5.50 -3.65
CA GLN A 139 -11.52 -5.28 -5.09
C GLN A 139 -11.38 -3.82 -5.56
N ASN A 140 -11.43 -2.79 -4.70
CA ASN A 140 -11.77 -1.46 -5.18
C ASN A 140 -11.15 -0.20 -4.56
N VAL A 141 -10.07 -0.19 -3.76
CA VAL A 141 -9.63 1.14 -3.26
C VAL A 141 -8.13 1.43 -3.29
N SER A 142 -7.27 0.56 -2.74
CA SER A 142 -5.86 0.96 -2.59
C SER A 142 -4.97 0.47 -3.72
N THR A 143 -4.88 -0.85 -3.95
CA THR A 143 -3.90 -1.40 -4.88
C THR A 143 -4.51 -1.85 -6.21
N LEU A 144 -4.08 -1.23 -7.32
CA LEU A 144 -4.49 -1.60 -8.68
C LEU A 144 -3.28 -2.04 -9.50
N PHE A 145 -3.50 -3.01 -10.39
CA PHE A 145 -2.53 -3.43 -11.39
C PHE A 145 -3.08 -3.15 -12.78
N LEU A 146 -2.42 -2.27 -13.51
CA LEU A 146 -2.74 -1.89 -14.88
C LEU A 146 -1.65 -2.43 -15.80
N VAL A 147 -1.98 -2.64 -17.07
CA VAL A 147 -0.99 -3.06 -18.06
C VAL A 147 -0.88 -1.98 -19.12
N GLN A 148 0.29 -1.36 -19.20
CA GLN A 148 0.61 -0.47 -20.31
C GLN A 148 0.56 -1.25 -21.61
N LYS A 149 -0.23 -0.77 -22.57
CA LYS A 149 -0.32 -1.35 -23.90
C LYS A 149 1.06 -1.36 -24.58
N PRO A 150 1.55 -2.53 -25.03
CA PRO A 150 2.79 -2.59 -25.76
C PRO A 150 2.75 -1.81 -27.07
N MET A 151 3.91 -1.28 -27.46
CA MET A 151 4.20 -0.77 -28.79
C MET A 151 3.77 -1.76 -29.88
N ASP A 152 3.04 -1.29 -30.90
CA ASP A 152 2.64 -2.09 -32.06
C ASP A 152 1.93 -3.41 -31.68
N ALA A 153 1.21 -3.43 -30.56
CA ALA A 153 0.49 -4.60 -30.10
C ALA A 153 -0.60 -5.01 -31.10
N SER A 154 -0.25 -5.96 -31.97
CA SER A 154 -1.22 -6.74 -32.73
C SER A 154 -2.07 -7.57 -31.76
N PRO A 155 -3.28 -8.00 -32.16
CA PRO A 155 -4.08 -8.94 -31.36
C PRO A 155 -3.32 -10.22 -30.96
N ASP A 156 -2.31 -10.60 -31.76
CA ASP A 156 -1.48 -11.79 -31.57
C ASP A 156 -0.22 -11.53 -30.72
N THR A 157 -0.05 -10.31 -30.19
CA THR A 157 1.13 -10.00 -29.36
C THR A 157 1.11 -10.83 -28.08
N LEU A 158 2.13 -11.69 -27.96
CA LEU A 158 2.31 -12.59 -26.82
C LEU A 158 3.18 -11.94 -25.74
N ILE A 159 2.71 -12.06 -24.50
CA ILE A 159 3.44 -11.72 -23.29
C ILE A 159 3.94 -13.02 -22.66
N SER A 160 5.25 -13.11 -22.49
CA SER A 160 5.91 -14.15 -21.71
C SER A 160 5.75 -13.87 -20.22
N VAL A 161 5.18 -14.85 -19.50
CA VAL A 161 4.89 -14.82 -18.06
C VAL A 161 5.53 -16.04 -17.40
N ASN A 162 6.82 -15.90 -17.08
CA ASN A 162 7.53 -16.84 -16.24
C ASN A 162 7.35 -16.48 -14.76
N LEU A 163 7.26 -17.51 -13.91
CA LEU A 163 7.18 -17.29 -12.46
C LEU A 163 8.51 -16.74 -11.94
N ASP A 164 8.41 -15.93 -10.89
CA ASP A 164 9.51 -15.23 -10.23
C ASP A 164 10.36 -14.37 -11.19
N SER A 165 9.73 -13.95 -12.30
CA SER A 165 10.36 -13.19 -13.36
C SER A 165 9.48 -12.02 -13.78
N ARG A 166 10.09 -11.05 -14.45
CA ARG A 166 9.39 -9.93 -15.07
C ARG A 166 8.67 -10.35 -16.36
N PRO A 167 7.40 -9.98 -16.57
CA PRO A 167 6.71 -10.16 -17.84
C PRO A 167 7.41 -9.43 -18.98
N ARG A 168 7.45 -10.04 -20.17
CA ARG A 168 8.08 -9.43 -21.35
C ARG A 168 7.29 -9.73 -22.61
N VAL A 169 7.27 -8.78 -23.55
CA VAL A 169 6.78 -9.04 -24.91
C VAL A 169 7.79 -9.92 -25.65
N GLU A 170 7.32 -11.00 -26.28
CA GLU A 170 8.21 -11.97 -26.96
C GLU A 170 8.91 -11.41 -28.21
N ARG A 171 8.29 -10.42 -28.88
CA ARG A 171 8.88 -9.68 -29.99
C ARG A 171 8.90 -8.20 -29.66
N CYS A 172 9.98 -7.74 -29.05
CA CYS A 172 10.15 -6.34 -28.74
C CYS A 172 10.57 -5.57 -30.00
N GLN A 173 9.67 -4.75 -30.56
CA GLN A 173 10.04 -3.75 -31.56
C GLN A 173 10.35 -2.44 -30.82
N LYS A 174 11.56 -1.89 -31.05
CA LYS A 174 11.97 -0.60 -30.49
C LYS A 174 11.34 0.52 -31.30
N THR A 175 10.05 0.75 -31.11
CA THR A 175 9.36 1.95 -31.63
C THR A 175 8.89 2.75 -30.41
N MET A 176 8.94 4.08 -30.45
CA MET A 176 8.47 4.94 -29.35
C MET A 176 7.03 5.40 -29.65
N ILE A 177 6.06 5.06 -28.79
CA ILE A 177 4.70 5.62 -28.82
C ILE A 177 4.81 7.09 -28.40
N GLY A 178 3.90 7.94 -28.90
CA GLY A 178 3.64 9.23 -28.29
C GLY A 178 3.09 9.05 -26.87
N THR A 179 3.82 9.51 -25.86
CA THR A 179 3.49 9.37 -24.42
C THR A 179 2.02 9.68 -24.07
N ALA A 180 1.37 10.58 -24.81
CA ALA A 180 -0.05 10.89 -24.69
C ALA A 180 -0.99 9.69 -24.88
N GLU A 181 -0.74 8.79 -25.85
CA GLU A 181 -1.63 7.65 -26.10
C GLU A 181 -1.62 6.66 -24.93
N VAL A 182 -0.43 6.41 -24.36
CA VAL A 182 -0.27 5.57 -23.16
C VAL A 182 -0.93 6.24 -21.97
N ALA A 183 -0.78 7.56 -21.79
CA ALA A 183 -1.43 8.28 -20.71
C ALA A 183 -2.96 8.16 -20.76
N ILE A 184 -3.55 8.31 -21.96
CA ILE A 184 -4.99 8.11 -22.19
C ILE A 184 -5.41 6.67 -21.89
N ASP A 185 -4.60 5.69 -22.30
CA ASP A 185 -4.89 4.27 -22.05
C ASP A 185 -4.88 3.94 -20.54
N VAL A 186 -3.90 4.45 -19.80
CA VAL A 186 -3.82 4.32 -18.33
C VAL A 186 -5.06 4.94 -17.67
N LEU A 187 -5.46 6.15 -18.06
CA LEU A 187 -6.67 6.79 -17.57
C LEU A 187 -7.93 5.98 -17.87
N ARG A 188 -8.04 5.45 -19.09
CA ARG A 188 -9.17 4.60 -19.48
C ARG A 188 -9.24 3.33 -18.63
N GLN A 189 -8.10 2.72 -18.30
CA GLN A 189 -8.05 1.54 -17.43
C GLN A 189 -8.41 1.88 -15.98
N LEU A 190 -8.01 3.07 -15.48
CA LEU A 190 -8.43 3.54 -14.16
C LEU A 190 -9.93 3.78 -14.08
N GLY A 191 -10.53 4.34 -15.15
CA GLY A 191 -11.97 4.58 -15.25
C GLY A 191 -12.52 5.35 -14.05
N THR A 192 -13.61 4.85 -13.45
CA THR A 192 -14.22 5.48 -12.27
C THR A 192 -13.34 5.44 -11.01
N SER A 193 -12.31 4.58 -10.99
CA SER A 193 -11.41 4.45 -9.84
C SER A 193 -10.53 5.68 -9.66
N PHE A 194 -10.26 6.45 -10.73
CA PHE A 194 -9.43 7.66 -10.66
C PHE A 194 -10.03 8.69 -9.70
N LEU A 195 -11.19 9.27 -10.06
CA LEU A 195 -11.84 10.31 -9.24
C LEU A 195 -12.25 9.79 -7.85
N SER A 196 -12.69 8.52 -7.76
CA SER A 196 -13.06 7.89 -6.49
C SER A 196 -11.87 7.79 -5.52
N SER A 197 -10.70 7.42 -6.01
CA SER A 197 -9.49 7.31 -5.18
C SER A 197 -9.02 8.70 -4.74
N MET A 198 -9.00 9.68 -5.64
CA MET A 198 -8.61 11.05 -5.30
C MET A 198 -9.54 11.67 -4.26
N THR A 199 -10.86 11.49 -4.41
CA THR A 199 -11.84 11.94 -3.42
C THR A 199 -11.63 11.26 -2.07
N THR A 200 -11.34 9.95 -2.06
CA THR A 200 -11.03 9.21 -0.83
C THR A 200 -9.79 9.77 -0.13
N LEU A 201 -8.69 9.99 -0.87
CA LEU A 201 -7.45 10.52 -0.34
C LEU A 201 -7.64 11.91 0.30
N GLN A 202 -8.43 12.79 -0.31
CA GLN A 202 -8.75 14.12 0.25
C GLN A 202 -9.43 14.05 1.63
N THR A 203 -10.11 12.96 1.96
CA THR A 203 -10.78 12.79 3.26
C THR A 203 -9.86 12.26 4.37
N ILE A 204 -8.67 11.75 4.02
CA ILE A 204 -7.75 11.18 4.99
C ILE A 204 -7.16 12.30 5.84
N LYS A 205 -7.35 12.22 7.16
CA LYS A 205 -6.87 13.26 8.11
C LYS A 205 -5.37 13.21 8.37
N ARG A 206 -4.73 12.06 8.14
CA ARG A 206 -3.30 11.85 8.33
C ARG A 206 -2.49 12.55 7.24
N SER A 207 -1.19 12.73 7.50
CA SER A 207 -0.28 13.27 6.50
C SER A 207 -0.11 12.27 5.36
N LEU A 208 -0.26 12.73 4.13
CA LEU A 208 -0.08 11.95 2.92
C LEU A 208 1.27 12.27 2.28
N ARG A 209 1.88 11.24 1.69
CA ARG A 209 3.10 11.36 0.90
C ARG A 209 2.92 10.62 -0.42
N MET A 210 3.04 11.32 -1.53
CA MET A 210 2.95 10.74 -2.86
C MET A 210 4.34 10.57 -3.46
N HIS A 211 4.53 9.49 -4.21
CA HIS A 211 5.74 9.24 -4.99
C HIS A 211 5.45 8.28 -6.13
N VAL A 212 6.30 8.30 -7.16
CA VAL A 212 6.30 7.31 -8.22
C VAL A 212 7.55 6.46 -8.10
N ASP A 213 7.37 5.16 -7.91
CA ASP A 213 8.44 4.19 -7.84
C ASP A 213 8.71 3.58 -9.20
N PHE A 214 9.99 3.36 -9.54
CA PHE A 214 10.40 2.59 -10.71
C PHE A 214 11.06 1.27 -10.26
N GLY A 215 10.76 0.18 -10.97
CA GLY A 215 11.30 -1.13 -10.63
C GLY A 215 10.90 -2.22 -11.61
N HIS A 216 10.85 -3.46 -11.12
CA HIS A 216 10.43 -4.62 -11.91
C HIS A 216 9.29 -5.37 -11.23
N ILE A 217 8.21 -5.61 -11.94
CA ILE A 217 7.11 -6.43 -11.45
C ILE A 217 7.50 -7.89 -11.57
N ILE A 218 7.42 -8.60 -10.46
CA ILE A 218 7.74 -10.02 -10.37
C ILE A 218 6.43 -10.80 -10.22
N ILE A 219 6.13 -11.67 -11.18
CA ILE A 219 4.93 -12.51 -11.14
C ILE A 219 5.23 -13.79 -10.37
N ARG A 220 4.56 -13.99 -9.24
CA ARG A 220 4.68 -15.20 -8.39
C ARG A 220 3.57 -16.21 -8.60
N ARG A 221 2.43 -15.79 -9.17
CA ARG A 221 1.30 -16.66 -9.46
C ARG A 221 0.74 -16.34 -10.82
N ARG A 222 0.31 -17.37 -11.55
CA ARG A 222 -0.40 -17.25 -12.83
C ARG A 222 -1.62 -18.15 -12.86
N LYS A 223 -2.53 -17.90 -13.79
CA LYS A 223 -3.71 -18.74 -14.02
C LYS A 223 -3.30 -20.18 -14.36
N ARG A 224 -3.88 -21.16 -13.67
CA ARG A 224 -3.60 -22.60 -13.90
C ARG A 224 -4.03 -23.00 -15.31
N GLY A 225 -3.25 -23.87 -15.94
CA GLY A 225 -3.54 -24.41 -17.28
C GLY A 225 -3.13 -23.50 -18.44
N ILE A 226 -2.69 -22.26 -18.18
CA ILE A 226 -2.08 -21.39 -19.18
C ILE A 226 -0.56 -21.61 -19.17
N GLY A 227 0.03 -21.71 -20.37
CA GLY A 227 1.48 -21.84 -20.55
C GLY A 227 2.25 -20.59 -20.11
N ASN A 228 3.52 -20.50 -20.51
CA ASN A 228 4.37 -19.35 -20.19
C ASN A 228 4.14 -18.15 -21.12
N ALA A 229 3.22 -18.25 -22.08
CA ALA A 229 2.87 -17.19 -23.00
C ALA A 229 1.35 -17.02 -23.02
N MET A 230 0.89 -15.78 -23.12
CA MET A 230 -0.52 -15.43 -23.24
C MET A 230 -0.69 -14.16 -24.07
N SER A 231 -1.89 -13.97 -24.63
CA SER A 231 -2.20 -12.74 -25.36
C SER A 231 -2.15 -11.52 -24.43
N TYR A 232 -1.94 -10.34 -24.99
CA TYR A 232 -2.03 -9.08 -24.24
C TYR A 232 -3.35 -8.95 -23.47
N SER A 233 -4.49 -9.29 -24.09
CA SER A 233 -5.80 -9.20 -23.45
C SER A 233 -5.93 -10.16 -22.26
N ASP A 234 -5.47 -11.41 -22.40
CA ASP A 234 -5.50 -12.38 -21.30
C ASP A 234 -4.58 -11.95 -20.15
N PHE A 235 -3.43 -11.36 -20.49
CA PHE A 235 -2.50 -10.83 -19.50
C PHE A 235 -3.10 -9.66 -18.74
N THR A 236 -3.77 -8.73 -19.43
CA THR A 236 -4.46 -7.59 -18.80
C THR A 236 -5.58 -8.06 -17.87
N GLU A 237 -6.41 -9.02 -18.30
CA GLU A 237 -7.45 -9.60 -17.45
C GLU A 237 -6.86 -10.26 -16.19
N MET A 238 -5.76 -11.01 -16.34
CA MET A 238 -5.05 -11.61 -15.22
C MET A 238 -4.42 -10.56 -14.31
N ALA A 239 -3.81 -9.51 -14.87
CA ALA A 239 -3.09 -8.48 -14.11
C ALA A 239 -4.03 -7.73 -13.16
N LEU A 240 -5.23 -7.36 -13.64
CA LEU A 240 -6.26 -6.70 -12.84
C LEU A 240 -6.63 -7.49 -11.57
N GLN A 241 -6.45 -8.81 -11.58
CA GLN A 241 -6.76 -9.67 -10.43
C GLN A 241 -5.67 -9.63 -9.34
N TYR A 242 -4.45 -9.16 -9.63
CA TYR A 242 -3.36 -9.15 -8.65
C TYR A 242 -3.61 -8.18 -7.49
N GLY A 243 -4.36 -7.10 -7.71
CA GLY A 243 -4.74 -6.17 -6.63
C GLY A 243 -5.56 -6.85 -5.54
N ALA A 244 -6.49 -7.74 -5.92
CA ALA A 244 -7.39 -8.42 -4.99
C ALA A 244 -6.88 -9.81 -4.54
N LYS A 245 -6.24 -10.56 -5.43
CA LYS A 245 -5.83 -11.95 -5.18
C LYS A 245 -4.36 -12.08 -4.78
N GLY A 246 -3.58 -11.01 -4.93
CA GLY A 246 -2.13 -11.04 -4.83
C GLY A 246 -1.50 -11.92 -5.91
N GLY A 247 -0.17 -12.07 -5.88
CA GLY A 247 0.57 -12.93 -6.82
C GLY A 247 1.49 -12.17 -7.77
N ALA A 248 1.55 -10.86 -7.65
CA ALA A 248 2.57 -10.02 -8.27
C ALA A 248 3.07 -8.98 -7.25
N GLU A 249 4.34 -8.59 -7.33
CA GLU A 249 4.87 -7.47 -6.55
C GLU A 249 5.80 -6.61 -7.40
N LEU A 250 5.72 -5.29 -7.24
CA LEU A 250 6.74 -4.38 -7.75
C LEU A 250 7.98 -4.48 -6.86
N ASN A 251 9.07 -5.02 -7.40
CA ASN A 251 10.38 -4.99 -6.75
C ASN A 251 11.12 -3.70 -7.12
N MET A 252 11.28 -2.83 -6.13
CA MET A 252 11.94 -1.52 -6.24
C MET A 252 13.43 -1.59 -5.86
N ARG A 253 13.90 -2.75 -5.38
CA ARG A 253 15.31 -2.97 -5.01
C ARG A 253 16.07 -3.47 -6.22
N MET A 254 16.68 -2.55 -6.95
CA MET A 254 17.47 -2.88 -8.14
C MET A 254 18.92 -3.20 -7.76
N ALA A 255 19.50 -4.18 -8.45
CA ALA A 255 20.87 -4.60 -8.18
C ALA A 255 21.85 -3.44 -8.40
N GLU A 256 22.78 -3.26 -7.45
CA GLU A 256 23.72 -2.16 -7.44
C GLU A 256 25.01 -2.52 -8.18
N VAL A 257 24.95 -2.72 -9.50
CA VAL A 257 26.17 -3.02 -10.28
C VAL A 257 26.72 -1.74 -10.89
N GLY A 258 27.59 -1.02 -10.16
CA GLY A 258 28.45 0.07 -10.67
C GLY A 258 27.77 1.23 -11.41
N GLY A 259 26.44 1.29 -11.35
CA GLY A 259 25.60 2.04 -12.29
C GLY A 259 25.00 3.31 -11.74
N VAL A 260 25.07 3.54 -10.42
CA VAL A 260 24.39 4.69 -9.80
C VAL A 260 24.98 6.02 -10.27
N SER A 261 26.31 6.19 -10.21
CA SER A 261 26.98 7.40 -10.72
C SER A 261 26.81 7.54 -12.25
N LYS A 262 26.81 6.41 -12.99
CA LYS A 262 26.59 6.42 -14.45
C LYS A 262 25.17 6.87 -14.80
N LEU A 263 24.18 6.43 -14.04
CA LEU A 263 22.79 6.82 -14.22
C LEU A 263 22.60 8.30 -13.91
N VAL A 264 23.18 8.80 -12.81
CA VAL A 264 23.17 10.23 -12.50
C VAL A 264 23.84 11.03 -13.64
N ALA A 265 25.02 10.62 -14.09
CA ALA A 265 25.71 11.27 -15.20
C ALA A 265 24.88 11.26 -16.50
N HIS A 266 24.22 10.15 -16.81
CA HIS A 266 23.35 10.02 -17.98
C HIS A 266 22.14 10.98 -17.90
N LEU A 267 21.48 11.06 -16.75
CA LEU A 267 20.32 11.96 -16.58
C LEU A 267 20.70 13.44 -16.65
N LEU A 268 21.98 13.76 -16.47
CA LEU A 268 22.52 15.11 -16.63
C LEU A 268 23.02 15.40 -18.05
N ASP A 269 23.12 14.37 -18.90
CA ASP A 269 23.52 14.53 -20.30
C ASP A 269 22.42 15.30 -21.07
N PRO A 270 22.78 16.35 -21.84
CA PRO A 270 21.92 17.00 -22.82
C PRO A 270 20.99 16.07 -23.61
N LYS A 271 21.50 14.90 -24.01
CA LYS A 271 20.78 13.91 -24.81
C LYS A 271 19.67 13.19 -24.07
N ALA A 272 19.75 13.08 -22.75
CA ALA A 272 18.70 12.44 -21.95
C ALA A 272 17.46 13.33 -21.81
N ASN A 273 17.58 14.63 -22.09
CA ASN A 273 16.48 15.60 -22.01
C ASN A 273 15.72 15.55 -20.66
N VAL A 274 16.47 15.37 -19.57
CA VAL A 274 15.98 15.37 -18.18
C VAL A 274 16.42 16.64 -17.48
N TYR A 275 17.73 16.85 -17.32
CA TYR A 275 18.27 18.07 -16.73
C TYR A 275 19.72 18.32 -17.14
N HIS A 276 20.17 19.57 -17.10
CA HIS A 276 21.53 19.93 -17.55
C HIS A 276 22.32 20.75 -16.51
N GLY A 277 21.66 21.31 -15.49
CA GLY A 277 22.28 22.17 -14.49
C GLY A 277 22.84 21.37 -13.31
N VAL A 278 24.13 21.08 -13.31
CA VAL A 278 24.73 20.29 -12.22
C VAL A 278 24.63 21.00 -10.86
N GLU A 279 24.62 22.34 -10.88
CA GLU A 279 24.54 23.23 -9.71
C GLU A 279 23.24 23.15 -8.92
N ASN A 280 22.15 22.65 -9.51
CA ASN A 280 20.84 22.56 -8.85
C ASN A 280 20.50 21.14 -8.39
N ILE A 281 21.44 20.20 -8.49
CA ILE A 281 21.28 18.87 -7.91
C ILE A 281 21.35 19.00 -6.38
N THR A 282 20.33 18.49 -5.70
CA THR A 282 20.33 18.45 -4.24
C THR A 282 20.69 17.05 -3.77
N TYR A 283 21.66 16.94 -2.88
CA TYR A 283 21.98 15.66 -2.24
C TYR A 283 21.33 15.58 -0.88
N LYS A 284 20.71 14.43 -0.61
CA LYS A 284 20.06 14.16 0.66
C LYS A 284 20.53 12.82 1.20
N ASP A 285 20.91 12.83 2.47
CA ASP A 285 21.23 11.63 3.21
C ASP A 285 20.20 11.46 4.33
N SER A 286 19.73 10.24 4.51
CA SER A 286 18.73 9.92 5.52
C SER A 286 18.94 8.55 6.14
N ILE A 287 18.43 8.41 7.35
CA ILE A 287 18.52 7.22 8.18
C ILE A 287 17.10 6.77 8.51
N HIS A 288 16.86 5.48 8.41
CA HIS A 288 15.59 4.85 8.75
C HIS A 288 15.83 3.68 9.70
N MET A 289 15.20 3.70 10.87
CA MET A 289 15.31 2.63 11.87
C MET A 289 13.93 2.11 12.22
N ARG A 290 13.75 0.79 12.16
CA ARG A 290 12.48 0.14 12.50
C ARG A 290 12.50 -0.39 13.94
N ILE A 291 11.60 0.12 14.76
CA ILE A 291 11.42 -0.21 16.17
C ILE A 291 10.00 -0.74 16.36
N GLY A 292 9.84 -2.07 16.42
CA GLY A 292 8.51 -2.68 16.42
C GLY A 292 7.73 -2.33 15.14
N ASP A 293 6.57 -1.69 15.31
CA ASP A 293 5.70 -1.20 14.22
C ASP A 293 5.99 0.27 13.82
N GLN A 294 6.95 0.92 14.48
CA GLN A 294 7.32 2.31 14.24
C GLN A 294 8.57 2.43 13.39
N ILE A 295 8.62 3.49 12.59
CA ILE A 295 9.77 3.84 11.76
C ILE A 295 10.26 5.21 12.21
N LEU A 296 11.50 5.27 12.68
CA LEU A 296 12.22 6.51 12.94
C LEU A 296 12.95 6.90 11.66
N THR A 297 12.61 8.04 11.09
CA THR A 297 13.31 8.66 9.97
C THR A 297 14.06 9.90 10.45
N GLY A 298 15.30 10.10 10.02
CA GLY A 298 16.05 11.33 10.26
C GLY A 298 16.90 11.71 9.06
N ASP A 299 17.02 13.01 8.82
CA ASP A 299 17.91 13.56 7.79
C ASP A 299 19.31 13.74 8.39
N VAL A 300 20.35 13.61 7.56
CA VAL A 300 21.74 13.88 7.98
C VAL A 300 22.07 15.35 7.69
N GLY A 301 22.31 16.12 8.75
CA GLY A 301 22.72 17.51 8.69
C GLY A 301 24.24 17.67 8.59
N TYR A 302 24.67 18.61 7.75
CA TYR A 302 26.07 18.96 7.54
C TYR A 302 26.35 20.37 8.08
N ALA A 303 26.84 20.46 9.30
CA ALA A 303 27.35 21.73 9.84
C ALA A 303 28.86 21.86 9.56
N GLN A 304 29.29 23.01 9.03
CA GLN A 304 30.70 23.25 8.70
C GLN A 304 31.61 23.00 9.92
N GLY A 305 32.64 22.16 9.74
CA GLY A 305 33.65 21.86 10.77
C GLY A 305 33.16 21.02 11.95
N ARG A 306 31.94 20.48 11.90
CA ARG A 306 31.38 19.59 12.93
C ARG A 306 31.08 18.21 12.37
N GLN A 307 31.03 17.23 13.25
CA GLN A 307 30.57 15.90 12.88
C GLN A 307 29.12 15.97 12.39
N PRO A 308 28.75 15.23 11.31
CA PRO A 308 27.38 15.15 10.86
C PRO A 308 26.47 14.67 11.99
N ASN A 309 25.27 15.25 12.06
CA ASN A 309 24.28 14.92 13.07
C ASN A 309 22.93 14.64 12.44
N LEU A 310 22.08 13.93 13.17
CA LEU A 310 20.70 13.72 12.76
C LEU A 310 19.89 15.00 12.98
N THR A 311 19.12 15.39 11.97
CA THR A 311 18.18 16.52 11.98
C THR A 311 16.81 16.04 11.48
N ASN A 312 15.77 16.87 11.67
CA ASN A 312 14.41 16.61 11.17
C ASN A 312 13.87 15.21 11.50
N PHE A 313 14.17 14.69 12.68
CA PHE A 313 13.75 13.34 13.05
C PHE A 313 12.23 13.26 13.21
N ARG A 314 11.65 12.19 12.67
CA ARG A 314 10.21 11.91 12.71
C ARG A 314 10.04 10.44 13.11
N LEU A 315 9.23 10.20 14.12
CA LEU A 315 8.78 8.86 14.46
C LEU A 315 7.39 8.68 13.90
N VAL A 316 7.21 7.72 12.99
CA VAL A 316 5.95 7.48 12.32
C VAL A 316 5.50 6.04 12.47
N VAL A 317 4.19 5.86 12.59
CA VAL A 317 3.54 4.57 12.34
C VAL A 317 2.98 4.65 10.92
N SER A 318 3.62 3.96 9.99
CA SER A 318 3.14 3.85 8.62
C SER A 318 2.00 2.85 8.56
N GLU A 319 0.97 3.14 7.76
CA GLU A 319 -0.07 2.16 7.48
C GLU A 319 0.52 0.94 6.77
N GLU A 320 0.07 -0.25 7.18
CA GLU A 320 0.50 -1.51 6.54
C GLU A 320 0.09 -1.58 5.06
N TRP A 321 -0.98 -0.86 4.72
CA TRP A 321 -1.53 -0.76 3.38
C TRP A 321 -1.56 0.71 2.96
N PRO A 322 -0.85 1.10 1.89
CA PRO A 322 -0.92 2.48 1.41
C PRO A 322 -2.35 2.78 0.97
N PRO A 323 -2.89 3.98 1.28
CA PRO A 323 -4.18 4.42 0.78
C PRO A 323 -4.37 4.32 -0.73
N LEU A 324 -3.29 4.48 -1.51
CA LEU A 324 -3.29 4.32 -2.96
C LEU A 324 -1.98 3.69 -3.41
N ARG A 325 -2.07 2.73 -4.32
CA ARG A 325 -0.94 2.09 -4.99
C ARG A 325 -1.35 1.58 -6.36
N TRP A 326 -1.14 2.36 -7.40
CA TRP A 326 -1.41 1.96 -8.77
C TRP A 326 -0.12 1.49 -9.42
N ILE A 327 -0.06 0.23 -9.78
CA ILE A 327 1.11 -0.44 -10.35
C ILE A 327 0.86 -0.63 -11.85
N ILE A 328 1.74 -0.10 -12.69
CA ILE A 328 1.64 -0.17 -14.14
C ILE A 328 2.72 -1.12 -14.65
N VAL A 329 2.27 -2.24 -15.24
CA VAL A 329 3.13 -3.22 -15.90
C VAL A 329 3.42 -2.76 -17.32
N ALA A 330 4.68 -2.57 -17.68
CA ALA A 330 5.10 -2.12 -19.01
C ALA A 330 5.95 -3.22 -19.70
N PRO A 331 5.34 -4.30 -20.21
CA PRO A 331 6.07 -5.51 -20.61
C PRO A 331 7.03 -5.32 -21.81
N ASP A 332 6.92 -4.24 -22.56
CA ASP A 332 7.80 -3.84 -23.66
C ASP A 332 8.95 -2.90 -23.23
N ARG A 333 8.89 -2.40 -22.01
CA ARG A 333 9.85 -1.45 -21.42
C ARG A 333 10.86 -2.11 -20.50
N LYS A 334 11.90 -1.38 -20.07
CA LYS A 334 12.89 -1.91 -19.11
C LYS A 334 12.33 -1.93 -17.69
N TYR A 335 11.71 -0.84 -17.28
CA TYR A 335 11.14 -0.68 -15.95
C TYR A 335 9.61 -0.64 -16.00
N ASP A 336 9.02 -1.14 -14.92
CA ASP A 336 7.64 -0.90 -14.54
C ASP A 336 7.62 0.26 -13.54
N TRP A 337 6.43 0.81 -13.28
CA TRP A 337 6.30 1.92 -12.34
C TRP A 337 5.05 1.81 -11.49
N ALA A 338 5.04 2.48 -10.33
CA ALA A 338 3.86 2.59 -9.50
C ALA A 338 3.71 3.99 -8.93
N LEU A 339 2.50 4.54 -9.00
CA LEU A 339 2.09 5.70 -8.22
C LEU A 339 1.62 5.22 -6.86
N GLN A 340 2.24 5.69 -5.79
CA GLN A 340 1.89 5.31 -4.42
C GLN A 340 1.61 6.56 -3.57
N VAL A 341 0.61 6.47 -2.71
CA VAL A 341 0.33 7.46 -1.67
C VAL A 341 0.34 6.75 -0.33
N ASP A 342 1.31 7.11 0.50
CA ASP A 342 1.45 6.62 1.86
C ASP A 342 0.72 7.55 2.84
N SER A 343 0.27 7.00 3.97
CA SER A 343 -0.33 7.74 5.06
C SER A 343 0.42 7.44 6.35
N ASP A 344 1.10 8.45 6.87
CA ASP A 344 1.90 8.33 8.08
C ASP A 344 1.19 8.97 9.28
N LEU A 345 1.15 8.23 10.39
CA LEU A 345 0.75 8.78 11.69
C LEU A 345 2.00 9.19 12.47
N LEU A 346 2.17 10.50 12.68
CA LEU A 346 3.25 11.03 13.50
C LEU A 346 3.03 10.66 14.97
N VAL A 347 4.05 10.07 15.60
CA VAL A 347 4.07 9.76 17.03
C VAL A 347 4.63 10.96 17.78
N GLN A 348 3.79 11.59 18.62
CA GLN A 348 4.19 12.71 19.47
C GLN A 348 3.57 12.58 20.87
N PRO A 349 4.32 12.86 21.95
CA PRO A 349 5.77 13.14 21.95
C PRO A 349 6.60 11.89 21.56
N ILE A 350 7.85 12.10 21.16
CA ILE A 350 8.78 11.00 20.91
C ILE A 350 9.10 10.30 22.25
N PRO A 351 9.05 8.96 22.34
CA PRO A 351 9.36 8.26 23.58
C PRO A 351 10.80 8.49 24.03
N GLU A 352 11.03 8.66 25.35
CA GLU A 352 12.36 8.90 25.93
C GLU A 352 13.41 7.86 25.50
N LEU A 353 12.99 6.61 25.32
CA LEU A 353 13.89 5.55 24.84
C LEU A 353 14.48 5.89 23.47
N ILE A 354 13.68 6.48 22.58
CA ILE A 354 14.10 6.88 21.24
C ILE A 354 14.94 8.15 21.29
N GLU A 355 14.64 9.08 22.19
CA GLU A 355 15.49 10.25 22.43
C GLU A 355 16.91 9.83 22.86
N ARG A 356 17.02 8.89 23.79
CA ARG A 356 18.32 8.33 24.20
C ARG A 356 19.04 7.60 23.07
N LEU A 357 18.29 6.95 22.16
CA LEU A 357 18.87 6.34 20.97
C LEU A 357 19.49 7.40 20.06
N LEU A 358 18.79 8.51 19.82
CA LEU A 358 19.30 9.62 19.01
C LEU A 358 20.59 10.22 19.57
N GLU A 359 20.74 10.29 20.90
CA GLU A 359 21.97 10.74 21.57
C GLU A 359 23.14 9.74 21.46
N ASP A 360 22.82 8.45 21.39
CA ASP A 360 23.77 7.35 21.27
C ASP A 360 24.27 7.17 19.82
N ILE A 361 23.51 7.64 18.84
CA ILE A 361 23.84 7.53 17.41
C ILE A 361 24.95 8.51 17.02
N VAL A 362 25.92 7.99 16.29
CA VAL A 362 27.06 8.71 15.73
C VAL A 362 27.07 8.46 14.23
N VAL A 363 26.94 9.52 13.44
CA VAL A 363 26.91 9.44 11.98
C VAL A 363 28.32 9.70 11.43
N PHE A 364 28.73 8.86 10.47
CA PHE A 364 29.96 8.98 9.72
C PHE A 364 29.63 9.02 8.23
N THR A 365 30.26 9.93 7.49
CA THR A 365 30.05 10.08 6.06
C THR A 365 31.34 10.59 5.43
N GLU A 366 31.55 10.27 4.16
CA GLU A 366 32.71 10.71 3.39
C GLU A 366 32.61 12.19 2.97
N GLY A 367 31.52 12.88 3.34
CA GLY A 367 31.26 14.28 3.01
C GLY A 367 30.55 14.43 1.66
N PRO A 368 30.23 15.66 1.23
CA PRO A 368 29.66 15.90 -0.10
C PRO A 368 30.67 15.47 -1.18
N PRO A 369 30.22 14.83 -2.27
CA PRO A 369 31.14 14.34 -3.28
C PRO A 369 31.83 15.50 -3.99
N ILE A 370 33.13 15.35 -4.28
CA ILE A 370 33.91 16.34 -5.04
C ILE A 370 33.34 16.47 -6.46
N ASN A 371 32.90 15.35 -7.03
CA ASN A 371 32.18 15.30 -8.29
C ASN A 371 30.68 15.09 -8.04
N PRO A 372 29.80 16.00 -8.47
CA PRO A 372 28.35 15.86 -8.28
C PRO A 372 27.77 14.58 -8.92
N THR A 373 28.35 14.03 -9.99
CA THR A 373 27.84 12.78 -10.55
C THR A 373 28.19 11.54 -9.71
N ASP A 374 29.05 11.70 -8.71
CA ASP A 374 29.66 10.59 -8.00
C ASP A 374 28.88 10.16 -6.74
N LEU A 375 27.65 9.69 -6.96
CA LEU A 375 26.83 9.14 -5.88
C LEU A 375 27.36 7.78 -5.36
N GLY A 376 28.16 7.08 -6.17
CA GLY A 376 28.71 5.76 -5.86
C GLY A 376 29.73 5.73 -4.73
N HIS A 377 30.41 6.83 -4.44
CA HIS A 377 31.31 6.94 -3.27
C HIS A 377 30.59 7.48 -2.03
N ARG A 378 29.37 8.03 -2.19
CA ARG A 378 28.59 8.51 -1.05
C ARG A 378 28.09 7.34 -0.22
N CYS A 379 28.53 7.28 1.02
CA CYS A 379 28.07 6.32 2.01
C CYS A 379 27.81 7.02 3.34
N VAL A 380 26.67 6.70 3.94
CA VAL A 380 26.32 7.10 5.30
C VAL A 380 26.46 5.87 6.17
N ASN A 381 27.41 5.92 7.09
CA ASN A 381 27.65 4.91 8.09
C ASN A 381 27.13 5.39 9.44
N ILE A 382 26.54 4.49 10.21
CA ILE A 382 25.98 4.79 11.52
C ILE A 382 26.72 3.93 12.54
N ASN A 383 27.13 4.49 13.66
CA ASN A 383 27.54 3.72 14.82
C ASN A 383 26.70 4.13 16.03
N ALA A 384 26.53 3.24 16.99
CA ALA A 384 26.02 3.58 18.31
C ALA A 384 27.15 3.55 19.33
N LYS A 385 27.19 4.50 20.28
CA LYS A 385 28.20 4.53 21.36
C LYS A 385 28.18 3.25 22.22
N ASN A 386 27.00 2.64 22.41
CA ASN A 386 26.78 1.40 23.17
C ASN A 386 25.84 0.46 22.40
N PRO A 387 26.32 -0.26 21.38
CA PRO A 387 25.45 -1.04 20.48
C PRO A 387 24.69 -2.16 21.21
N ASP A 388 25.31 -2.79 22.21
CA ASP A 388 24.71 -3.90 22.99
C ASP A 388 23.40 -3.53 23.69
N ARG A 389 23.20 -2.24 24.01
CA ARG A 389 21.97 -1.71 24.62
C ARG A 389 20.76 -1.80 23.70
N TRP A 390 21.00 -1.83 22.39
CA TRP A 390 20.01 -1.71 21.32
C TRP A 390 19.81 -3.02 20.56
N THR A 391 20.68 -4.01 20.75
CA THR A 391 20.55 -5.36 20.19
C THR A 391 19.18 -5.97 20.52
N GLY A 392 18.47 -6.45 19.50
CA GLY A 392 17.16 -7.07 19.65
C GLY A 392 15.99 -6.09 19.88
N LYS A 393 16.25 -4.78 20.01
CA LYS A 393 15.21 -3.73 20.05
C LYS A 393 14.94 -3.11 18.68
N LEU A 394 15.94 -3.16 17.80
CA LEU A 394 15.90 -2.63 16.45
C LEU A 394 15.81 -3.81 15.49
N SER A 395 14.80 -3.80 14.63
CA SER A 395 14.62 -4.88 13.65
C SER A 395 15.53 -4.67 12.44
N ASP A 396 15.47 -3.47 11.86
CA ASP A 396 16.26 -3.10 10.68
C ASP A 396 16.74 -1.65 10.80
N ILE A 397 17.96 -1.41 10.34
CA ILE A 397 18.51 -0.07 10.13
C ILE A 397 18.81 0.06 8.65
N SER A 398 18.48 1.20 8.07
CA SER A 398 18.86 1.50 6.70
C SER A 398 19.29 2.95 6.53
N THR A 399 20.23 3.16 5.62
CA THR A 399 20.65 4.48 5.18
C THR A 399 20.30 4.65 3.71
N LYS A 400 19.93 5.86 3.34
CA LYS A 400 19.60 6.23 1.96
C LYS A 400 20.38 7.49 1.62
N SER A 401 21.21 7.38 0.59
CA SER A 401 21.95 8.48 -0.02
C SER A 401 21.37 8.77 -1.40
N SER A 402 20.87 9.99 -1.59
CA SER A 402 20.09 10.36 -2.75
C SER A 402 20.66 11.56 -3.49
N ALA A 403 20.60 11.51 -4.82
CA ALA A 403 20.70 12.67 -5.70
C ALA A 403 19.30 13.01 -6.22
N LEU A 404 18.85 14.23 -5.95
CA LEU A 404 17.60 14.79 -6.42
C LEU A 404 17.88 15.65 -7.65
N ILE A 405 17.48 15.17 -8.81
CA ILE A 405 17.70 15.80 -10.11
C ILE A 405 16.39 16.45 -10.56
N PRO A 406 16.31 17.79 -10.71
CA PRO A 406 15.13 18.45 -11.26
C PRO A 406 14.73 17.86 -12.62
N PHE A 407 13.44 17.73 -12.90
CA PHE A 407 12.99 17.30 -14.23
C PHE A 407 12.58 18.51 -15.05
N ARG A 408 13.47 18.95 -15.94
CA ARG A 408 13.29 20.14 -16.79
C ARG A 408 12.84 21.35 -15.95
N ASP A 409 11.88 22.12 -16.46
CA ASP A 409 11.26 23.25 -15.77
C ASP A 409 9.95 22.85 -15.03
N THR A 410 9.75 21.56 -14.76
CA THR A 410 8.54 21.04 -14.09
C THR A 410 8.71 21.04 -12.57
N PRO A 411 7.65 20.90 -11.76
CA PRO A 411 7.77 20.79 -10.30
C PRO A 411 8.36 19.46 -9.83
N PHE A 412 8.61 18.51 -10.74
CA PHE A 412 9.02 17.17 -10.42
C PHE A 412 10.54 17.04 -10.32
N VAL A 413 10.99 16.09 -9.51
CA VAL A 413 12.40 15.69 -9.36
C VAL A 413 12.50 14.18 -9.49
N VAL A 414 13.59 13.72 -10.11
CA VAL A 414 13.99 12.31 -10.14
C VAL A 414 14.97 12.08 -8.99
N GLU A 415 14.61 11.21 -8.07
CA GLU A 415 15.48 10.75 -6.99
C GLU A 415 16.19 9.47 -7.40
N ILE A 416 17.51 9.54 -7.53
CA ILE A 416 18.37 8.37 -7.65
C ILE A 416 19.00 8.12 -6.29
N SER A 417 18.79 6.93 -5.73
CA SER A 417 19.22 6.62 -4.38
C SER A 417 20.03 5.34 -4.29
N ARG A 418 21.06 5.39 -3.46
CA ARG A 418 21.81 4.24 -2.99
C ARG A 418 21.36 3.93 -1.58
N ASN A 419 20.94 2.70 -1.36
CA ASN A 419 20.39 2.27 -0.08
C ASN A 419 21.24 1.16 0.50
N PHE A 420 21.44 1.20 1.81
CA PHE A 420 22.08 0.13 2.57
C PHE A 420 21.14 -0.27 3.70
N ALA A 421 21.10 -1.56 3.99
CA ALA A 421 20.42 -2.07 5.17
C ALA A 421 21.36 -2.90 6.03
N TRP A 422 21.07 -2.93 7.32
CA TRP A 422 21.71 -3.77 8.31
C TRP A 422 20.64 -4.36 9.20
N ARG A 423 20.89 -5.58 9.67
CA ARG A 423 20.11 -6.18 10.75
C ARG A 423 20.71 -5.74 12.07
N ASP A 424 19.88 -5.26 12.99
CA ASP A 424 20.33 -4.67 14.27
C ASP A 424 21.35 -3.51 14.08
N MET A 425 22.04 -3.11 15.15
CA MET A 425 23.04 -2.02 15.19
C MET A 425 24.43 -2.41 14.66
N ASN A 426 24.59 -3.57 14.00
CA ASN A 426 25.88 -3.97 13.46
C ASN A 426 26.10 -3.42 12.04
N THR A 427 26.72 -2.24 11.96
CA THR A 427 27.05 -1.56 10.70
C THR A 427 28.43 -1.89 10.14
N LYS A 428 29.18 -2.78 10.80
CA LYS A 428 30.55 -3.15 10.40
C LYS A 428 30.62 -4.10 9.21
N GLU A 429 29.53 -4.79 8.90
CA GLU A 429 29.41 -5.66 7.73
C GLU A 429 28.30 -5.14 6.82
N ALA A 430 28.62 -4.83 5.56
CA ALA A 430 27.61 -4.42 4.59
C ALA A 430 26.74 -5.63 4.24
N LEU A 431 25.46 -5.61 4.63
CA LEU A 431 24.55 -6.70 4.32
C LEU A 431 23.32 -6.16 3.60
N HIS A 432 23.41 -6.14 2.27
CA HIS A 432 22.40 -5.73 1.28
C HIS A 432 22.41 -4.24 0.96
N SER A 433 22.84 -3.95 -0.26
CA SER A 433 22.75 -2.64 -0.88
C SER A 433 21.97 -2.72 -2.18
N TRP A 434 21.24 -1.65 -2.51
CA TRP A 434 20.43 -1.60 -3.72
C TRP A 434 20.27 -0.17 -4.24
N LEU A 435 20.03 -0.08 -5.54
CA LEU A 435 19.62 1.14 -6.22
C LEU A 435 18.09 1.31 -6.09
N GLY A 436 17.66 2.51 -5.74
CA GLY A 436 16.26 2.93 -5.81
C GLY A 436 16.11 4.12 -6.75
N ILE A 437 15.06 4.12 -7.57
CA ILE A 437 14.73 5.22 -8.49
C ILE A 437 13.29 5.62 -8.21
N GLN A 438 13.07 6.90 -7.92
CA GLN A 438 11.76 7.45 -7.63
C GLN A 438 11.57 8.79 -8.35
N MET A 439 10.33 9.18 -8.59
CA MET A 439 9.95 10.54 -8.97
C MET A 439 9.08 11.15 -7.87
N LEU A 440 9.39 12.38 -7.51
CA LEU A 440 8.75 13.14 -6.45
C LEU A 440 8.26 14.49 -6.99
N GLY A 441 7.18 15.03 -6.46
CA GLY A 441 6.76 16.42 -6.65
C GLY A 441 7.31 17.29 -5.54
N ARG A 442 8.01 18.37 -5.88
CA ARG A 442 8.58 19.31 -4.89
C ARG A 442 7.51 19.97 -4.02
N HIS A 443 6.30 20.10 -4.57
CA HIS A 443 5.13 20.71 -3.96
C HIS A 443 4.22 19.72 -3.23
N TRP A 444 4.41 18.40 -3.40
CA TRP A 444 3.47 17.42 -2.91
C TRP A 444 3.34 17.37 -1.39
N GLU A 445 4.42 17.54 -0.62
CA GLU A 445 4.34 17.48 0.85
C GLU A 445 3.36 18.53 1.40
N ASP A 446 3.42 19.75 0.85
CA ASP A 446 2.53 20.85 1.22
C ASP A 446 1.15 20.72 0.56
N SER A 447 1.07 20.55 -0.76
CA SER A 447 -0.19 20.55 -1.49
C SER A 447 -1.09 19.36 -1.14
N LEU A 448 -0.54 18.16 -0.91
CA LEU A 448 -1.36 17.00 -0.53
C LEU A 448 -2.02 17.17 0.82
N ASN A 449 -1.39 17.95 1.72
CA ASN A 449 -1.80 18.10 3.10
C ASN A 449 -2.43 19.47 3.40
N TYR A 450 -2.46 20.36 2.41
CA TYR A 450 -3.12 21.64 2.51
C TYR A 450 -4.63 21.47 2.74
N LYS A 451 -5.15 22.33 3.62
CA LYS A 451 -6.54 22.32 4.03
C LYS A 451 -7.02 23.75 4.22
N SER A 452 -8.02 24.14 3.44
CA SER A 452 -8.65 25.46 3.55
C SER A 452 -9.33 25.62 4.92
N MET A 453 -9.41 26.86 5.40
CA MET A 453 -10.08 27.16 6.65
C MET A 453 -11.55 26.74 6.56
N HIS A 454 -12.02 25.98 7.55
CA HIS A 454 -13.39 25.46 7.68
C HIS A 454 -13.77 24.26 6.80
N GLU A 455 -12.90 23.77 5.93
CA GLU A 455 -13.17 22.53 5.20
C GLU A 455 -12.80 21.31 6.03
N SER A 456 -13.41 20.15 5.74
CA SER A 456 -13.03 18.88 6.38
C SER A 456 -12.03 18.09 5.53
N LYS A 457 -12.08 18.28 4.21
CA LYS A 457 -11.24 17.65 3.19
C LYS A 457 -10.00 18.50 2.90
N LYS A 458 -8.98 17.87 2.32
CA LYS A 458 -7.82 18.54 1.76
C LYS A 458 -8.20 19.26 0.47
N ASP A 459 -7.66 20.46 0.30
CA ASP A 459 -7.88 21.29 -0.87
C ASP A 459 -6.70 21.15 -1.83
N TRP A 460 -6.98 20.51 -2.97
CA TRP A 460 -5.99 20.23 -4.01
C TRP A 460 -6.12 21.17 -5.21
N GLY A 461 -6.89 22.25 -5.06
CA GLY A 461 -7.17 23.20 -6.13
C GLY A 461 -8.21 22.69 -7.13
N PRO A 462 -8.66 23.58 -8.03
CA PRO A 462 -9.60 23.23 -9.08
C PRO A 462 -8.98 22.14 -9.97
N HIS A 463 -9.75 21.07 -10.19
CA HIS A 463 -9.34 19.94 -11.00
C HIS A 463 -8.05 19.26 -10.52
N GLN A 464 -7.68 19.40 -9.23
CA GLN A 464 -6.45 18.84 -8.65
C GLN A 464 -5.15 19.47 -9.20
N SER A 465 -5.21 20.72 -9.66
CA SER A 465 -4.08 21.44 -10.27
C SER A 465 -2.89 21.64 -9.34
N HIS A 466 -3.11 21.67 -8.02
CA HIS A 466 -2.03 21.76 -7.05
C HIS A 466 -1.28 20.42 -6.86
N ILE A 467 -1.77 19.32 -7.42
CA ILE A 467 -1.13 18.00 -7.32
C ILE A 467 -0.44 17.64 -8.63
N TRP A 468 -1.19 17.66 -9.74
CA TRP A 468 -0.67 17.19 -11.03
C TRP A 468 0.11 18.25 -11.81
N GLU A 469 -0.11 19.53 -11.50
CA GLU A 469 0.43 20.70 -12.20
C GLU A 469 0.28 20.62 -13.73
N GLY A 470 -0.69 21.33 -14.28
CA GLY A 470 -0.91 21.39 -15.71
C GLY A 470 -2.05 22.31 -16.10
N SER A 471 -2.14 22.63 -17.38
CA SER A 471 -3.19 23.50 -17.96
C SER A 471 -4.40 22.71 -18.47
N GLY A 472 -4.56 21.44 -18.09
CA GLY A 472 -5.68 20.60 -18.50
C GLY A 472 -7.02 21.14 -17.99
N GLU A 473 -8.07 21.01 -18.80
CA GLU A 473 -9.41 21.49 -18.50
C GLU A 473 -10.13 20.60 -17.47
N THR A 474 -9.66 19.37 -17.27
CA THR A 474 -10.19 18.40 -16.29
C THR A 474 -9.08 17.81 -15.42
N ALA A 475 -9.46 17.13 -14.33
CA ALA A 475 -8.50 16.46 -13.46
C ALA A 475 -7.81 15.29 -14.18
N GLU A 476 -8.56 14.61 -15.04
CA GLU A 476 -8.09 13.56 -15.92
C GLU A 476 -7.04 14.10 -16.90
N ASP A 477 -7.28 15.25 -17.54
CA ASP A 477 -6.32 15.84 -18.48
C ASP A 477 -5.01 16.25 -17.79
N GLN A 478 -5.11 16.82 -16.58
CA GLN A 478 -3.94 17.17 -15.79
C GLN A 478 -3.15 15.92 -15.36
N PHE A 479 -3.85 14.87 -14.94
CA PHE A 479 -3.22 13.58 -14.65
C PHE A 479 -2.60 12.94 -15.90
N ALA A 480 -3.24 13.05 -17.07
CA ALA A 480 -2.67 12.57 -18.34
C ALA A 480 -1.33 13.26 -18.62
N GLY A 481 -1.26 14.58 -18.44
CA GLY A 481 -0.03 15.36 -18.56
C GLY A 481 1.06 14.89 -17.59
N PHE A 482 0.69 14.64 -16.33
CA PHE A 482 1.59 14.05 -15.34
C PHE A 482 2.11 12.67 -15.78
N VAL A 483 1.24 11.79 -16.29
CA VAL A 483 1.67 10.46 -16.78
C VAL A 483 2.63 10.61 -17.96
N CYS A 484 2.47 11.61 -18.83
CA CYS A 484 3.46 11.88 -19.87
C CYS A 484 4.84 12.19 -19.29
N HIS A 485 4.94 12.94 -18.19
CA HIS A 485 6.21 13.18 -17.51
C HIS A 485 6.82 11.90 -16.92
N VAL A 486 6.01 11.03 -16.33
CA VAL A 486 6.45 9.71 -15.84
C VAL A 486 7.04 8.89 -17.00
N LEU A 487 6.37 8.88 -18.16
CA LEU A 487 6.80 8.14 -19.34
C LEU A 487 8.06 8.73 -20.00
N ASP A 488 8.22 10.04 -19.97
CA ASP A 488 9.45 10.71 -20.43
C ASP A 488 10.65 10.31 -19.57
N ILE A 489 10.48 10.34 -18.23
CA ILE A 489 11.50 9.88 -17.27
C ILE A 489 11.81 8.41 -17.51
N LEU A 490 10.78 7.57 -17.63
CA LEU A 490 10.93 6.14 -17.91
C LEU A 490 11.76 5.89 -19.18
N SER A 491 11.51 6.66 -20.24
CA SER A 491 12.25 6.58 -21.50
C SER A 491 13.71 7.03 -21.34
N ALA A 492 13.97 8.06 -20.52
CA ALA A 492 15.34 8.49 -20.22
C ALA A 492 16.12 7.44 -19.42
N LEU A 493 15.48 6.74 -18.47
CA LEU A 493 16.08 5.67 -17.67
C LEU A 493 16.46 4.44 -18.50
N GLU A 494 15.75 4.19 -19.62
CA GLU A 494 15.98 3.05 -20.50
C GLU A 494 17.22 3.19 -21.39
N VAL A 495 17.56 4.42 -21.79
CA VAL A 495 18.72 4.71 -22.63
C VAL A 495 20.03 4.63 -21.85
N ALA A 496 19.98 4.70 -20.52
CA ALA A 496 21.11 4.41 -19.65
C ALA A 496 21.47 2.91 -19.76
N ASN A 497 22.33 2.55 -20.72
CA ASN A 497 22.97 1.24 -20.80
C ASN A 497 23.83 1.03 -19.54
N VAL A 498 23.20 0.55 -18.48
CA VAL A 498 23.89 0.09 -17.24
C VAL A 498 24.29 -1.39 -17.36
N ASP A 499 23.83 -2.10 -18.38
CA ASP A 499 24.14 -3.51 -18.61
C ASP A 499 25.25 -3.67 -19.66
N ASP A 500 26.47 -3.24 -19.32
CA ASP A 500 27.69 -3.88 -19.84
C ASP A 500 28.07 -4.99 -18.84
N THR A 501 27.33 -6.10 -18.89
CA THR A 501 27.91 -7.39 -18.54
C THR A 501 27.91 -8.22 -19.82
N THR A 502 29.08 -8.19 -20.44
CA THR A 502 29.63 -9.22 -21.32
C THR A 502 29.06 -10.61 -21.02
N THR A 503 28.44 -11.23 -22.03
CA THR A 503 28.58 -12.68 -22.24
C THR A 503 30.04 -13.05 -22.44
#